data_AF-A0A106BI02-F1
#
_entry.id   AF-A0A106BI02-F1
#
_cell.length_a   1.000
_cell.length_b   1.000
_cell.length_c   1.000
_cell.angle_alpha   90.00
_cell.angle_beta   90.00
_cell.angle_gamma   90.00
#
_symmetry.space_group_name_H-M   'P 1'
#
loop_
_entity.id
_entity.type
_entity.pdbx_description
1 polymer ?
#
loop_
_entity_poly.entity_id
_entity_poly.type
_entity_poly.pdbx_seq_one_letter_code
_entity_poly.pdbx_strand_id
1 'polypeptide(L)'
;MTHFALFASAFFTVFLLGFQQKNVHGKHYIAAIVTSLGIGSAQIFLWQLIPDANATQIAATLMGGPIGIVSAMYLHPRLMRPRDGGIVPNVKTEGETA
;
A
#
# COMPACT_ATOMS: atom_id res chain seq x y z
N MET A 1 -8.97 -20.96 -13.10
CA MET A 1 -7.66 -20.79 -12.45
C MET A 1 -7.38 -19.30 -12.26
N THR A 2 -8.08 -18.60 -11.36
CA THR A 2 -8.02 -17.12 -11.37
C THR A 2 -8.43 -16.41 -10.06
N HIS A 3 -8.97 -17.08 -9.01
CA HIS A 3 -9.33 -16.40 -7.74
C HIS A 3 -8.11 -15.88 -6.96
N PHE A 4 -7.11 -16.74 -6.74
CA PHE A 4 -5.91 -16.36 -6.00
C PHE A 4 -5.07 -15.33 -6.76
N ALA A 5 -5.00 -15.43 -8.10
CA ALA A 5 -4.27 -14.47 -8.92
C ALA A 5 -4.91 -13.07 -8.84
N LEU A 6 -6.24 -12.99 -8.98
CA LEU A 6 -6.99 -11.74 -8.84
C LEU A 6 -6.87 -11.13 -7.43
N PHE A 7 -7.00 -11.97 -6.40
CA PHE A 7 -6.75 -11.57 -5.02
C PHE A 7 -5.34 -11.03 -4.83
N ALA A 8 -4.32 -11.77 -5.27
CA ALA A 8 -2.92 -11.42 -5.11
C ALA A 8 -2.59 -10.13 -5.88
N SER A 9 -3.04 -9.99 -7.13
CA SER A 9 -2.86 -8.76 -7.91
C SER A 9 -3.48 -7.56 -7.21
N ALA A 10 -4.73 -7.66 -6.75
CA ALA A 10 -5.39 -6.57 -6.04
C ALA A 10 -4.71 -6.25 -4.70
N PHE A 11 -4.33 -7.29 -3.94
CA PHE A 11 -3.59 -7.17 -2.70
C PHE A 11 -2.27 -6.43 -2.92
N PHE A 12 -1.44 -6.88 -3.87
CA PHE A 12 -0.13 -6.28 -4.13
C PHE A 12 -0.27 -4.86 -4.67
N THR A 13 -1.24 -4.57 -5.53
CA THR A 13 -1.52 -3.20 -6.00
C THR A 13 -1.78 -2.27 -4.82
N VAL A 14 -2.73 -2.61 -3.94
CA VAL A 14 -3.11 -1.73 -2.82
C VAL A 14 -2.06 -1.70 -1.71
N PHE A 15 -1.42 -2.84 -1.43
CA PHE A 15 -0.30 -2.94 -0.49
C PHE A 15 0.83 -2.00 -0.92
N LEU A 16 1.27 -2.09 -2.18
CA LEU A 16 2.37 -1.28 -2.68
C LEU A 16 1.99 0.20 -2.79
N LEU A 17 0.74 0.54 -3.13
CA LEU A 17 0.22 1.91 -3.10
C LEU A 17 0.32 2.51 -1.69
N GLY A 18 -0.15 1.78 -0.67
CA GLY A 18 -0.06 2.21 0.73
C GLY A 18 1.40 2.36 1.20
N PHE A 19 2.26 1.44 0.78
CA PHE A 19 3.68 1.49 1.09
C PHE A 19 4.38 2.67 0.39
N GLN A 20 4.03 2.95 -0.86
CA GLN A 20 4.54 4.07 -1.64
C GLN A 20 4.16 5.42 -1.01
N GLN A 21 2.92 5.60 -0.56
CA GLN A 21 2.48 6.83 0.11
C GLN A 21 3.38 7.20 1.29
N LYS A 22 3.81 6.21 2.07
CA LYS A 22 4.72 6.39 3.19
C LYS A 22 6.17 6.61 2.73
N ASN A 23 6.62 5.94 1.68
CA ASN A 23 7.96 6.15 1.12
C ASN A 23 8.12 7.56 0.55
N VAL A 24 7.09 8.09 -0.11
CA VAL A 24 7.07 9.44 -0.66
C VAL A 24 7.06 10.48 0.46
N HIS A 25 6.22 10.31 1.48
CA HIS A 25 6.26 11.16 2.69
C HIS A 25 7.63 11.14 3.38
N GLY A 26 8.28 9.97 3.45
CA GLY A 26 9.63 9.80 4.00
C GLY A 26 10.78 10.21 3.08
N LYS A 27 10.49 10.75 1.88
CA LYS A 27 11.49 11.12 0.85
C LYS A 27 12.44 9.97 0.45
N HIS A 28 11.98 8.72 0.55
CA HIS A 28 12.75 7.52 0.16
C HIS A 28 12.62 7.24 -1.34
N TYR A 29 13.36 8.00 -2.18
CA TYR A 29 13.25 7.95 -3.65
C TYR A 29 13.47 6.56 -4.26
N ILE A 30 14.51 5.83 -3.83
CA ILE A 30 14.80 4.49 -4.38
C ILE A 30 13.68 3.51 -4.05
N ALA A 31 13.18 3.53 -2.81
CA ALA A 31 12.07 2.69 -2.41
C ALA A 31 10.77 3.08 -3.13
N ALA A 32 10.55 4.37 -3.42
CA ALA A 32 9.42 4.83 -4.21
C ALA A 32 9.46 4.29 -5.65
N ILE A 33 10.64 4.26 -6.29
CA ILE A 33 10.84 3.68 -7.63
C ILE A 33 10.50 2.18 -7.64
N VAL A 34 11.04 1.42 -6.69
CA VAL A 34 10.78 -0.02 -6.60
C VAL A 34 9.29 -0.30 -6.39
N THR A 35 8.63 0.46 -5.51
CA THR A 35 7.18 0.33 -5.32
C THR A 35 6.39 0.68 -6.58
N SER A 36 6.77 1.72 -7.33
CA SER A 36 6.11 2.08 -8.59
C SER A 36 6.15 0.95 -9.61
N LEU A 37 7.32 0.32 -9.78
CA LEU A 37 7.47 -0.81 -10.70
C LEU A 37 6.59 -1.98 -10.29
N GLY A 38 6.56 -2.31 -8.99
CA GLY A 38 5.69 -3.37 -8.47
C GLY A 38 4.20 -3.06 -8.65
N ILE A 39 3.76 -1.82 -8.45
CA ILE A 39 2.37 -1.39 -8.69
C ILE A 39 2.01 -1.58 -10.15
N GLY A 40 2.89 -1.13 -11.07
CA GLY A 40 2.69 -1.29 -12.51
C GLY A 40 2.52 -2.75 -12.91
N SER A 41 3.41 -3.63 -12.45
CA SER A 41 3.32 -5.07 -12.71
C SER A 41 2.03 -5.68 -12.17
N ALA A 42 1.66 -5.39 -10.92
CA ALA A 42 0.45 -5.94 -10.30
C ALA A 42 -0.83 -5.49 -11.03
N GLN A 43 -0.88 -4.23 -11.49
CA GLN A 43 -2.01 -3.70 -12.26
C GLN A 43 -2.12 -4.32 -13.66
N ILE A 44 -1.00 -4.57 -14.36
CA ILE A 44 -1.02 -5.25 -15.66
C ILE A 44 -1.66 -6.64 -15.52
N PHE A 45 -1.27 -7.41 -14.51
CA PHE A 45 -1.91 -8.70 -14.23
C PHE A 45 -3.39 -8.54 -13.91
N LEU A 46 -3.76 -7.55 -13.09
CA LEU A 46 -5.15 -7.29 -12.75
C LEU A 46 -5.98 -6.98 -14.01
N TRP A 47 -5.49 -6.13 -14.90
CA TRP A 47 -6.17 -5.79 -16.16
C TRP A 47 -6.30 -6.97 -17.13
N GLN A 48 -5.34 -7.90 -17.11
CA GLN A 48 -5.44 -9.13 -17.90
C GLN A 48 -6.46 -10.12 -17.32
N LEU A 49 -6.63 -10.14 -15.99
CA LEU A 49 -7.48 -11.11 -15.29
C LEU A 49 -8.93 -10.66 -15.13
N ILE A 50 -9.21 -9.35 -15.16
CA ILE A 50 -10.56 -8.78 -14.97
C ILE A 50 -11.58 -9.20 -16.05
N PRO A 51 -11.26 -9.21 -17.36
CA PRO A 51 -12.25 -9.48 -18.41
C PRO A 51 -12.96 -10.84 -18.30
N ASP A 52 -12.28 -11.84 -17.74
CA ASP A 52 -12.80 -13.20 -17.54
C ASP A 52 -13.31 -13.45 -16.10
N ALA A 53 -13.44 -12.42 -15.27
CA ALA A 53 -13.72 -12.57 -13.84
C ALA A 53 -15.21 -12.85 -13.54
N ASN A 54 -15.49 -13.91 -12.79
CA ASN A 54 -16.82 -14.24 -12.26
C ASN A 54 -17.12 -13.46 -10.95
N ALA A 55 -18.38 -13.36 -10.52
CA ALA A 55 -18.81 -12.66 -9.31
C ALA A 55 -18.03 -13.05 -8.02
N THR A 56 -17.71 -14.33 -7.85
CA THR A 56 -16.90 -14.80 -6.71
C THR A 56 -15.43 -14.34 -6.78
N GLN A 57 -14.93 -14.10 -7.99
CA GLN A 57 -13.57 -13.60 -8.22
C GLN A 57 -13.50 -12.10 -8.00
N ILE A 58 -14.55 -11.37 -8.38
CA ILE A 58 -14.72 -9.95 -8.03
C ILE A 58 -14.72 -9.78 -6.50
N ALA A 59 -15.43 -10.64 -5.76
CA ALA A 59 -15.40 -10.62 -4.30
C ALA A 59 -13.99 -10.86 -3.73
N ALA A 60 -13.22 -11.78 -4.32
CA ALA A 60 -11.83 -12.01 -3.94
C ALA A 60 -10.94 -10.79 -4.23
N THR A 61 -11.07 -10.17 -5.41
CA THR A 61 -10.39 -8.91 -5.77
C THR A 61 -10.71 -7.80 -4.76
N LEU A 62 -11.99 -7.65 -4.39
CA LEU A 62 -12.45 -6.65 -3.43
C LEU A 62 -11.84 -6.86 -2.04
N MET A 63 -11.73 -8.12 -1.58
CA MET A 63 -11.09 -8.43 -0.30
C MET A 63 -9.57 -8.19 -0.32
N GLY A 64 -8.92 -8.32 -1.48
CA GLY A 64 -7.49 -8.05 -1.62
C GLY A 64 -7.10 -6.61 -1.23
N GLY A 65 -7.95 -5.63 -1.55
CA GLY A 65 -7.67 -4.22 -1.25
C GLY A 65 -7.53 -3.90 0.25
N PRO A 66 -8.56 -4.13 1.08
CA PRO A 66 -8.51 -3.88 2.52
C PRO A 66 -7.39 -4.64 3.23
N ILE A 67 -7.15 -5.89 2.85
CA ILE A 67 -6.07 -6.71 3.44
C ILE A 67 -4.70 -6.15 3.04
N GLY A 68 -4.56 -5.70 1.78
CA GLY A 68 -3.35 -5.06 1.26
C GLY A 68 -3.00 -3.79 2.01
N ILE A 69 -3.96 -2.88 2.22
CA ILE A 69 -3.67 -1.60 2.90
C ILE A 69 -3.32 -1.80 4.39
N VAL A 70 -4.03 -2.67 5.11
CA VAL A 70 -3.72 -2.97 6.51
C VAL A 70 -2.34 -3.62 6.63
N SER A 71 -2.00 -4.52 5.71
CA SER A 71 -0.67 -5.13 5.65
C SER A 71 0.42 -4.09 5.39
N ALA A 72 0.19 -3.12 4.50
CA ALA A 72 1.13 -2.03 4.25
C ALA A 72 1.33 -1.16 5.50
N MET A 73 0.25 -0.85 6.22
CA MET A 73 0.32 -0.07 7.46
C MET A 73 1.14 -0.78 8.53
N TYR A 74 0.98 -2.09 8.67
CA TYR A 74 1.68 -2.91 9.67
C TYR A 74 3.14 -3.20 9.32
N LEU A 75 3.44 -3.48 8.04
CA LEU A 75 4.77 -3.92 7.61
C LEU A 75 5.73 -2.76 7.34
N HIS A 76 5.23 -1.62 6.85
CA HIS A 76 6.05 -0.43 6.57
C HIS A 76 6.94 0.02 7.74
N PRO A 77 6.44 0.23 8.97
CA PRO A 77 7.28 0.65 10.09
C PRO A 77 8.27 -0.44 10.55
N ARG A 78 8.08 -1.71 10.16
CA ARG A 78 9.01 -2.80 10.49
C ARG A 78 10.17 -2.90 9.49
N LEU A 79 9.89 -2.65 8.21
CA LEU A 79 10.89 -2.68 7.14
C LEU A 79 11.68 -1.37 7.01
N MET A 80 11.03 -0.23 7.27
CA MET A 80 11.63 1.11 7.05
C MET A 80 12.04 1.84 8.32
N ARG A 81 11.96 1.19 9.48
CA ARG A 81 12.27 1.80 10.78
C ARG A 81 13.62 2.53 10.73
N PRO A 82 13.65 3.87 10.81
CA PRO A 82 14.86 4.59 11.17
C PRO A 82 15.18 4.21 12.62
N ARG A 83 16.44 3.92 12.93
CA ARG A 83 16.92 3.72 14.31
C ARG A 83 16.95 5.07 15.05
N ASP A 84 15.84 5.78 15.19
CA ASP A 84 15.86 7.04 15.92
C ASP A 84 14.76 7.07 16.99
N GLY A 85 15.21 6.86 18.22
CA GLY A 85 14.57 7.46 19.38
C GLY A 85 14.68 8.97 19.25
N GLY A 86 13.60 9.60 18.81
CA GLY A 86 13.49 11.05 18.70
C GLY A 86 12.14 11.46 19.25
N ILE A 87 12.18 12.13 20.39
CA ILE A 87 11.04 12.77 21.07
C ILE A 87 10.25 13.59 20.04
N VAL A 88 8.96 13.30 19.89
CA VAL A 88 8.04 14.17 19.15
C VAL A 88 7.89 15.45 20.00
N PRO A 89 8.28 16.64 19.50
CA PRO A 89 7.96 17.86 20.22
C PRO A 89 6.44 18.03 20.19
N ASN A 90 5.86 18.16 21.37
CA ASN A 90 4.47 18.55 21.57
C ASN A 90 4.26 19.93 20.92
N VAL A 91 3.61 19.96 19.76
CA VAL A 91 3.15 21.21 19.15
C VAL A 91 2.05 21.76 20.05
N LYS A 92 2.42 22.65 20.97
CA LYS A 92 1.44 23.50 21.64
C LYS A 92 0.72 24.29 20.56
N THR A 93 -0.59 24.07 20.47
CA THR A 93 -1.52 24.88 19.70
C THR A 93 -1.48 26.29 20.28
N GLU A 94 -0.62 27.15 19.74
CA GLU A 94 -0.72 28.59 19.94
C GLU A 94 -1.91 29.10 19.13
N GLY A 95 -3.06 29.12 19.78
CA GLY A 95 -4.31 29.66 19.25
C GLY A 95 -5.29 30.08 20.34
N GLU A 96 -4.78 30.36 21.55
CA GLU A 96 -5.56 30.86 22.67
C GLU A 96 -5.18 32.33 22.95
N THR A 97 -5.44 33.21 21.98
CA THR A 97 -5.61 34.65 22.19
C THR A 97 -6.23 35.28 20.95
N ALA A 98 -7.55 35.48 20.98
CA ALA A 98 -8.23 36.73 20.56
C ALA A 98 -9.75 36.54 20.71
#